data_AF-S3CDE9-F1
#
_entry.id   AF-S3CDE9-F1
#
_cell.length_a   1.000
_cell.length_b   1.000
_cell.length_c   1.000
_cell.angle_alpha   90.00
_cell.angle_beta   90.00
_cell.angle_gamma   90.00
#
_symmetry.space_group_name_H-M   'P 1'
#
loop_
_entity.id
_entity.type
_entity.pdbx_description
1 polymer ?
#
loop_
_entity_poly.entity_id
_entity_poly.type
_entity_poly.pdbx_seq_one_letter_code
_entity_poly.pdbx_strand_id
1 'polypeptide(L)'
;MSESPAPKPAAPTFESGARAMNEALQTKGVEAYFADASDPLHKAFIAKAAVHSGPGGRPLIGEEAEKAIDSHYDTPRSGRSLAYIHVPFCETRCLYCMFYQNPWKEEATTEYAKQLVKELELWSDRAAQNAAPINALYFGGGTPTAFSPDDIRLVMGAVKKYLPLANDCEITLEGRIHNFSDAKMDAAIESGVNRFSLGVQTFNTQIRQSVMRVDDRDTIIRRLDKLCSYNNASVVCDMIYGFPGQTMEVWEDDLKTAASLHLDGVDCYQLNVFEKSPLARYIANGKLPRAATSDEKADFFAKSVEYFTSQNWRRLSNNHWGRTIRERNIYNAWGKSACDCLAFGCGAGGRLAGYSYMMERKLADYYRLLGEGRKPVAFAMAPTHNWHLLRTISSEMESGAINLKAIGRQFGGLPLEDLAKVVLSQWCEAGLLVKRGDWYYQTVAGQYWHVTLAQLLMDFLSHQLPEPESEQKMDMGAPDSMMKMASAGRHAHGQMPPGILKMLEGMPRDMIIEMAKKMPKEMITQMVAQAPKDVIERVLGEDGLRELGVR
;
A
#
# COMPACT_ATOMS: atom_id res chain seq x y z
N MET A 1 6.83 48.20 11.71
CA MET A 1 7.10 46.77 11.86
C MET A 1 5.87 46.05 11.33
N SER A 2 5.94 45.46 10.13
CA SER A 2 4.85 44.65 9.60
C SER A 2 4.87 43.31 10.31
N GLU A 3 3.86 43.04 11.13
CA GLU A 3 3.64 41.72 11.71
C GLU A 3 3.54 40.70 10.57
N SER A 4 4.44 39.72 10.59
CA SER A 4 4.31 38.56 9.70
C SER A 4 3.01 37.85 10.08
N PRO A 5 2.13 37.54 9.11
CA PRO A 5 0.89 36.86 9.42
C PRO A 5 1.21 35.51 10.07
N ALA A 6 0.50 35.20 11.16
CA ALA A 6 0.59 33.90 11.81
C ALA A 6 0.45 32.78 10.76
N PRO A 7 1.29 31.72 10.82
CA PRO A 7 1.20 30.63 9.87
C PRO A 7 -0.22 30.07 9.89
N LYS A 8 -0.88 30.07 8.72
CA LYS A 8 -2.18 29.40 8.57
C LYS A 8 -2.04 27.96 9.06
N PRO A 9 -2.98 27.42 9.85
CA PRO A 9 -2.92 26.03 10.28
C PRO A 9 -2.79 25.15 9.03
N ALA A 10 -1.80 24.25 9.06
CA ALA A 10 -1.57 23.33 7.96
C ALA A 10 -2.83 22.50 7.72
N ALA A 11 -3.22 22.34 6.45
CA ALA A 11 -4.35 21.47 6.11
C ALA A 11 -4.09 20.04 6.64
N PRO A 12 -5.09 19.35 7.21
CA PRO A 12 -4.90 18.03 7.77
C PRO A 12 -4.40 17.05 6.72
N THR A 13 -3.36 16.28 7.07
CA THR A 13 -2.74 15.27 6.19
C THR A 13 -3.19 13.88 6.61
N PHE A 14 -2.98 12.89 5.74
CA PHE A 14 -3.23 11.51 6.10
C PHE A 14 -2.39 11.10 7.31
N GLU A 15 -1.10 11.44 7.31
CA GLU A 15 -0.16 11.05 8.37
C GLU A 15 -0.52 11.68 9.72
N SER A 16 -0.98 12.94 9.74
CA SER A 16 -1.44 13.56 11.00
C SER A 16 -2.66 12.84 11.58
N GLY A 17 -3.59 12.39 10.73
CA GLY A 17 -4.76 11.63 11.17
C GLY A 17 -4.38 10.24 11.71
N ALA A 18 -3.51 9.52 11.00
CA ALA A 18 -3.05 8.21 11.43
C ALA A 18 -2.29 8.26 12.78
N ARG A 19 -1.47 9.30 13.01
CA ARG A 19 -0.81 9.53 14.31
C ARG A 19 -1.83 9.71 15.44
N ALA A 20 -2.82 10.59 15.23
CA ALA A 20 -3.87 10.81 16.22
C ALA A 20 -4.67 9.53 16.53
N MET A 21 -4.96 8.71 15.51
CA MET A 21 -5.61 7.41 15.70
C MET A 21 -4.76 6.46 16.54
N ASN A 22 -3.46 6.33 16.22
CA ASN A 22 -2.55 5.47 16.99
C ASN A 22 -2.38 5.92 18.45
N GLU A 23 -2.29 7.23 18.69
CA GLU A 23 -2.24 7.79 20.06
C GLU A 23 -3.53 7.50 20.84
N ALA A 24 -4.70 7.57 20.18
CA ALA A 24 -5.97 7.22 20.80
C ALA A 24 -6.08 5.74 21.15
N LEU A 25 -5.44 4.85 20.38
CA LEU A 25 -5.41 3.41 20.64
C LEU A 25 -4.48 3.04 21.82
N GLN A 26 -3.43 3.81 22.06
CA GLN A 26 -2.49 3.55 23.17
C GLN A 26 -3.02 3.96 24.55
N THR A 27 -4.04 4.80 24.60
CA THR A 27 -4.46 5.49 25.84
C THR A 27 -5.76 4.94 26.43
N LYS A 28 -6.38 3.92 25.81
CA LYS A 28 -7.75 3.48 26.10
C LYS A 28 -7.85 1.96 26.18
N GLY A 29 -8.79 1.46 27.01
CA GLY A 29 -9.14 0.04 27.11
C GLY A 29 -9.92 -0.46 25.90
N VAL A 30 -10.85 -1.40 26.07
CA VAL A 30 -11.71 -1.88 24.97
C VAL A 30 -12.46 -0.75 24.24
N GLU A 31 -12.71 0.36 24.93
CA GLU A 31 -13.35 1.57 24.41
C GLU A 31 -12.52 2.28 23.33
N ALA A 32 -11.22 1.98 23.20
CA ALA A 32 -10.37 2.50 22.12
C ALA A 32 -10.85 2.05 20.73
N TYR A 33 -11.53 0.91 20.68
CA TYR A 33 -11.99 0.25 19.45
C TYR A 33 -13.44 0.62 19.11
N PHE A 34 -14.11 1.37 19.98
CA PHE A 34 -15.50 1.76 19.81
C PHE A 34 -15.66 2.93 18.83
N ALA A 35 -16.72 2.88 18.05
CA ALA A 35 -17.09 3.93 17.12
C ALA A 35 -18.04 4.97 17.75
N ASP A 36 -17.97 6.21 17.31
CA ASP A 36 -19.00 7.22 17.62
C ASP A 36 -20.30 6.88 16.84
N ALA A 37 -21.38 6.65 17.58
CA ALA A 37 -22.69 6.28 17.02
C ALA A 37 -23.55 7.49 16.58
N SER A 38 -23.15 8.73 16.91
CA SER A 38 -23.94 9.93 16.63
C SER A 38 -24.05 10.23 15.13
N ASP A 39 -22.98 9.93 14.40
CA ASP A 39 -22.91 10.06 12.94
C ASP A 39 -21.94 9.00 12.39
N PRO A 40 -22.43 7.79 12.09
CA PRO A 40 -21.58 6.66 11.73
C PRO A 40 -20.78 6.90 10.44
N LEU A 41 -21.32 7.70 9.51
CA LEU A 41 -20.67 7.96 8.23
C LEU A 41 -19.49 8.92 8.41
N HIS A 42 -19.69 10.03 9.15
CA HIS A 42 -18.70 11.11 9.22
C HIS A 42 -17.80 11.02 10.45
N LYS A 43 -18.30 10.55 11.59
CA LYS A 43 -17.66 10.71 12.91
C LYS A 43 -17.27 9.42 13.61
N ALA A 44 -17.58 8.25 13.03
CA ALA A 44 -17.34 6.96 13.67
C ALA A 44 -15.93 6.82 14.27
N PHE A 45 -14.91 7.36 13.60
CA PHE A 45 -13.55 7.42 14.14
C PHE A 45 -12.95 8.80 13.91
N ILE A 46 -12.01 9.19 14.79
CA ILE A 46 -11.33 10.49 14.71
C ILE A 46 -10.52 10.67 13.41
N ALA A 47 -10.04 9.57 12.82
CA ALA A 47 -9.32 9.53 11.56
C ALA A 47 -9.27 8.10 11.00
N LYS A 48 -8.81 7.95 9.75
CA LYS A 48 -8.51 6.64 9.16
C LYS A 48 -7.25 6.07 9.81
N ALA A 49 -7.29 4.82 10.27
CA ALA A 49 -6.15 4.17 10.95
C ALA A 49 -4.99 3.83 9.99
N ALA A 50 -5.30 3.45 8.75
CA ALA A 50 -4.30 3.02 7.77
C ALA A 50 -4.78 3.29 6.33
N VAL A 51 -3.85 3.34 5.36
CA VAL A 51 -4.16 3.36 3.92
C VAL A 51 -4.54 1.96 3.45
N HIS A 52 -3.81 0.95 3.93
CA HIS A 52 -4.08 -0.46 3.74
C HIS A 52 -3.97 -1.14 5.09
N SER A 53 -4.93 -2.02 5.42
CA SER A 53 -4.86 -2.81 6.63
C SER A 53 -3.90 -3.99 6.44
N GLY A 54 -3.26 -4.40 7.53
CA GLY A 54 -2.44 -5.61 7.52
C GLY A 54 -1.92 -5.97 8.91
N PRO A 55 -1.49 -7.21 9.11
CA PRO A 55 -0.78 -7.57 10.32
C PRO A 55 0.53 -6.79 10.41
N GLY A 56 0.97 -6.55 11.65
CA GLY A 56 2.33 -6.09 11.92
C GLY A 56 3.39 -7.12 11.53
N GLY A 57 4.63 -6.83 11.85
CA GLY A 57 5.75 -7.73 11.62
C GLY A 57 7.05 -7.15 12.13
N ARG A 58 8.12 -7.95 12.13
CA ARG A 58 9.45 -7.47 12.49
C ARG A 58 10.17 -6.94 11.24
N PRO A 59 10.62 -5.68 11.22
CA PRO A 59 11.35 -5.14 10.09
C PRO A 59 12.71 -5.80 9.92
N LEU A 60 13.04 -6.12 8.67
CA LEU A 60 14.34 -6.60 8.21
C LEU A 60 14.89 -5.61 7.19
N ILE A 61 16.18 -5.31 7.26
CA ILE A 61 16.86 -4.36 6.36
C ILE A 61 18.18 -4.92 5.84
N GLY A 62 18.61 -4.45 4.67
CA GLY A 62 19.88 -4.81 4.07
C GLY A 62 20.03 -6.32 3.90
N GLU A 63 21.19 -6.85 4.26
CA GLU A 63 21.55 -8.26 4.04
C GLU A 63 20.62 -9.25 4.77
N GLU A 64 20.02 -8.87 5.91
CA GLU A 64 19.04 -9.73 6.60
C GLU A 64 17.77 -9.89 5.77
N ALA A 65 17.26 -8.81 5.18
CA ALA A 65 16.09 -8.84 4.31
C ALA A 65 16.37 -9.65 3.04
N GLU A 66 17.52 -9.43 2.40
CA GLU A 66 17.94 -10.17 1.21
C GLU A 66 18.02 -11.67 1.47
N LYS A 67 18.72 -12.09 2.54
CA LYS A 67 18.86 -13.51 2.90
C LYS A 67 17.53 -14.16 3.24
N ALA A 68 16.69 -13.47 4.00
CA ALA A 68 15.37 -13.99 4.37
C ALA A 68 14.54 -14.30 3.12
N ILE A 69 14.43 -13.32 2.20
CA ILE A 69 13.65 -13.52 0.98
C ILE A 69 14.30 -14.54 0.05
N ASP A 70 15.61 -14.47 -0.19
CA ASP A 70 16.30 -15.42 -1.07
C ASP A 70 16.12 -16.86 -0.58
N SER A 71 16.23 -17.12 0.73
CA SER A 71 16.01 -18.47 1.27
C SER A 71 14.60 -19.01 1.02
N HIS A 72 13.58 -18.13 1.01
CA HIS A 72 12.22 -18.52 0.71
C HIS A 72 11.98 -18.76 -0.79
N TYR A 73 12.85 -18.28 -1.68
CA TYR A 73 12.78 -18.62 -3.11
C TYR A 73 13.10 -20.10 -3.38
N ASP A 74 13.77 -20.80 -2.47
CA ASP A 74 14.00 -22.25 -2.56
C ASP A 74 12.85 -23.11 -2.01
N THR A 75 11.81 -22.46 -1.47
CA THR A 75 10.62 -23.16 -0.97
C THR A 75 9.51 -23.10 -2.03
N PRO A 76 8.90 -24.23 -2.44
CA PRO A 76 7.79 -24.19 -3.36
C PRO A 76 6.59 -23.47 -2.73
N ARG A 77 6.02 -22.52 -3.48
CA ARG A 77 4.74 -21.92 -3.11
C ARG A 77 3.64 -22.98 -3.15
N SER A 78 2.61 -22.81 -2.32
CA SER A 78 1.44 -23.68 -2.31
C SER A 78 0.15 -22.89 -2.48
N GLY A 79 -0.85 -23.52 -3.09
CA GLY A 79 -2.16 -22.90 -3.30
C GLY A 79 -2.19 -21.83 -4.39
N ARG A 80 -3.16 -20.93 -4.28
CA ARG A 80 -3.35 -19.80 -5.20
C ARG A 80 -2.22 -18.80 -5.02
N SER A 81 -1.84 -18.12 -6.11
CA SER A 81 -0.73 -17.19 -6.07
C SER A 81 -0.83 -16.07 -7.09
N LEU A 82 -0.07 -15.01 -6.84
CA LEU A 82 -0.03 -13.80 -7.64
C LEU A 82 1.40 -13.50 -8.12
N ALA A 83 1.49 -12.68 -9.14
CA ALA A 83 2.73 -12.00 -9.51
C ALA A 83 2.46 -10.51 -9.73
N TYR A 84 3.45 -9.69 -9.40
CA TYR A 84 3.43 -8.25 -9.60
C TYR A 84 4.68 -7.81 -10.34
N ILE A 85 4.50 -7.06 -11.43
CA ILE A 85 5.58 -6.44 -12.19
C ILE A 85 5.44 -4.93 -12.05
N HIS A 86 6.45 -4.28 -11.47
CA HIS A 86 6.46 -2.84 -11.31
C HIS A 86 7.11 -2.16 -12.52
N VAL A 87 6.51 -1.06 -12.99
CA VAL A 87 7.06 -0.23 -14.07
C VAL A 87 7.23 1.21 -13.56
N PRO A 88 8.44 1.65 -13.18
CA PRO A 88 8.66 2.85 -12.37
C PRO A 88 8.76 4.15 -13.19
N PHE A 89 8.21 4.19 -14.41
CA PHE A 89 8.31 5.34 -15.32
C PHE A 89 6.97 6.05 -15.48
N CYS A 90 7.01 7.38 -15.55
CA CYS A 90 5.87 8.22 -15.90
C CYS A 90 6.32 9.35 -16.83
N GLU A 91 5.53 9.69 -17.85
CA GLU A 91 5.77 10.88 -18.67
C GLU A 91 5.55 12.18 -17.88
N THR A 92 4.53 12.19 -17.00
CA THR A 92 4.22 13.34 -16.16
C THR A 92 4.02 12.93 -14.70
N ARG A 93 4.42 13.82 -13.77
CA ARG A 93 4.21 13.64 -12.33
C ARG A 93 2.88 14.25 -11.89
N CYS A 94 1.88 13.40 -11.61
CA CYS A 94 0.64 13.85 -10.97
C CYS A 94 0.91 14.34 -9.55
N LEU A 95 0.28 15.45 -9.14
CA LEU A 95 0.60 16.09 -7.86
C LEU A 95 0.23 15.22 -6.63
N TYR A 96 -0.80 14.38 -6.78
CA TYR A 96 -1.32 13.51 -5.73
C TYR A 96 -0.62 12.14 -5.66
N CYS A 97 0.15 11.77 -6.69
CA CYS A 97 0.66 10.41 -6.85
C CYS A 97 1.97 10.20 -6.08
N MET A 98 2.03 9.13 -5.28
CA MET A 98 3.21 8.70 -4.53
C MET A 98 4.01 7.58 -5.23
N PHE A 99 3.53 7.10 -6.38
CA PHE A 99 4.19 6.05 -7.17
C PHE A 99 5.14 6.58 -8.24
N TYR A 100 5.20 7.90 -8.47
CA TYR A 100 6.17 8.48 -9.40
C TYR A 100 7.60 8.22 -8.90
N GLN A 101 8.42 7.56 -9.73
CA GLN A 101 9.84 7.31 -9.42
C GLN A 101 10.73 7.95 -10.47
N ASN A 102 10.55 7.62 -11.74
CA ASN A 102 11.43 8.05 -12.83
C ASN A 102 10.65 8.75 -13.95
N PRO A 103 11.22 9.80 -14.56
CA PRO A 103 10.67 10.35 -15.80
C PRO A 103 10.84 9.33 -16.93
N TRP A 104 9.85 9.25 -17.81
CA TRP A 104 9.92 8.42 -19.01
C TRP A 104 11.00 8.93 -19.97
N LYS A 105 11.80 7.99 -20.48
CA LYS A 105 12.71 8.13 -21.63
C LYS A 105 12.73 6.80 -22.36
N GLU A 106 12.73 6.83 -23.68
CA GLU A 106 12.61 5.63 -24.51
C GLU A 106 13.73 4.61 -24.24
N GLU A 107 14.98 5.07 -24.25
CA GLU A 107 16.14 4.19 -24.05
C GLU A 107 16.18 3.61 -22.64
N ALA A 108 15.83 4.42 -21.64
CA ALA A 108 15.80 3.97 -20.24
C ALA A 108 14.69 2.94 -19.99
N THR A 109 13.54 3.12 -20.64
CA THR A 109 12.38 2.22 -20.54
C THR A 109 12.65 0.90 -21.24
N THR A 110 13.28 0.95 -22.43
CA THR A 110 13.71 -0.25 -23.19
C THR A 110 14.77 -1.03 -22.42
N GLU A 111 15.76 -0.34 -21.84
CA GLU A 111 16.77 -1.00 -21.00
C GLU A 111 16.13 -1.66 -19.78
N TYR A 112 15.18 -0.98 -19.13
CA TYR A 112 14.46 -1.56 -18.01
C TYR A 112 13.67 -2.81 -18.39
N ALA A 113 13.02 -2.83 -19.56
CA ALA A 113 12.32 -4.02 -20.07
C ALA A 113 13.28 -5.21 -20.20
N LYS A 114 14.50 -5.00 -20.70
CA LYS A 114 15.54 -6.05 -20.75
C LYS A 114 15.97 -6.51 -19.36
N GLN A 115 16.11 -5.59 -18.41
CA GLN A 115 16.46 -5.92 -17.02
C GLN A 115 15.33 -6.71 -16.33
N LEU A 116 14.06 -6.45 -16.64
CA LEU A 116 12.94 -7.29 -16.19
C LEU A 116 12.98 -8.70 -16.79
N VAL A 117 13.32 -8.84 -18.08
CA VAL A 117 13.48 -10.16 -18.71
C VAL A 117 14.61 -10.94 -18.04
N LYS A 118 15.77 -10.30 -17.85
CA LYS A 118 16.88 -10.87 -17.09
C LYS A 118 16.44 -11.25 -15.69
N GLU A 119 15.61 -10.41 -15.07
CA GLU A 119 15.11 -10.70 -13.74
C GLU A 119 14.30 -12.00 -13.76
N LEU A 120 13.23 -12.06 -14.54
CA LEU A 120 12.37 -13.25 -14.66
C LEU A 120 13.15 -14.54 -14.94
N GLU A 121 14.19 -14.47 -15.77
CA GLU A 121 15.07 -15.60 -16.07
C GLU A 121 15.89 -16.07 -14.86
N LEU A 122 16.50 -15.15 -14.10
CA LEU A 122 17.44 -15.46 -13.03
C LEU A 122 16.84 -16.28 -11.88
N TRP A 123 15.53 -16.14 -11.61
CA TRP A 123 14.81 -16.93 -10.60
C TRP A 123 13.99 -18.08 -11.19
N SER A 124 14.03 -18.31 -12.50
CA SER A 124 13.15 -19.30 -13.16
C SER A 124 13.36 -20.74 -12.69
N ASP A 125 14.55 -21.09 -12.23
CA ASP A 125 14.87 -22.42 -11.67
C ASP A 125 14.60 -22.53 -10.15
N ARG A 126 14.26 -21.42 -9.48
CA ARG A 126 14.00 -21.42 -8.02
C ARG A 126 12.59 -21.96 -7.74
N ALA A 127 12.46 -22.77 -6.69
CA ALA A 127 11.24 -23.51 -6.40
C ALA A 127 10.01 -22.60 -6.21
N ALA A 128 10.18 -21.43 -5.58
CA ALA A 128 9.09 -20.48 -5.42
C ALA A 128 8.55 -19.98 -6.77
N GLN A 129 9.41 -19.73 -7.77
CA GLN A 129 8.95 -19.24 -9.06
C GLN A 129 8.28 -20.34 -9.87
N ASN A 130 8.91 -21.51 -9.95
CA ASN A 130 8.52 -22.59 -10.85
C ASN A 130 7.41 -23.52 -10.31
N ALA A 131 6.99 -23.37 -9.05
CA ALA A 131 5.98 -24.23 -8.44
C ALA A 131 4.53 -23.85 -8.82
N ALA A 132 3.70 -23.50 -7.84
CA ALA A 132 2.26 -23.35 -8.02
C ALA A 132 1.87 -22.30 -9.09
N PRO A 133 0.78 -22.52 -9.86
CA PRO A 133 0.37 -21.60 -10.90
C PRO A 133 0.08 -20.18 -10.40
N ILE A 134 0.53 -19.18 -11.16
CA ILE A 134 0.15 -17.77 -10.99
C ILE A 134 -1.26 -17.57 -11.54
N ASN A 135 -2.19 -17.18 -10.69
CA ASN A 135 -3.59 -16.99 -11.05
C ASN A 135 -3.93 -15.56 -11.47
N ALA A 136 -3.13 -14.60 -11.03
CA ALA A 136 -3.25 -13.22 -11.45
C ALA A 136 -1.87 -12.55 -11.51
N LEU A 137 -1.58 -11.93 -12.64
CA LEU A 137 -0.40 -11.10 -12.87
C LEU A 137 -0.85 -9.65 -13.02
N TYR A 138 -0.22 -8.76 -12.29
CA TYR A 138 -0.53 -7.34 -12.33
C TYR A 138 0.71 -6.52 -12.69
N PHE A 139 0.65 -5.83 -13.83
CA PHE A 139 1.60 -4.79 -14.17
C PHE A 139 1.11 -3.48 -13.58
N GLY A 140 1.88 -2.89 -12.66
CA GLY A 140 1.51 -1.64 -12.00
C GLY A 140 2.68 -0.70 -11.77
N GLY A 141 2.47 0.31 -10.93
CA GLY A 141 3.52 1.19 -10.44
C GLY A 141 3.41 2.62 -10.94
N GLY A 142 4.37 3.06 -11.75
CA GLY A 142 4.34 4.35 -12.41
C GLY A 142 3.30 4.36 -13.52
N THR A 143 3.65 3.82 -14.69
CA THR A 143 2.77 3.73 -15.86
C THR A 143 3.25 2.58 -16.77
N PRO A 144 2.75 1.35 -16.59
CA PRO A 144 3.07 0.24 -17.48
C PRO A 144 2.77 0.49 -18.96
N THR A 145 1.74 1.28 -19.27
CA THR A 145 1.44 1.73 -20.65
C THR A 145 2.50 2.68 -21.26
N ALA A 146 3.52 3.06 -20.49
CA ALA A 146 4.68 3.81 -20.98
C ALA A 146 5.68 2.92 -21.76
N PHE A 147 5.58 1.60 -21.63
CA PHE A 147 6.31 0.68 -22.51
C PHE A 147 5.94 0.90 -23.98
N SER A 148 6.92 0.72 -24.86
CA SER A 148 6.66 0.62 -26.30
C SER A 148 5.90 -0.68 -26.62
N PRO A 149 5.27 -0.80 -27.81
CA PRO A 149 4.68 -2.07 -28.23
C PRO A 149 5.67 -3.24 -28.17
N ASP A 150 6.94 -3.00 -28.51
CA ASP A 150 7.97 -4.05 -28.51
C ASP A 150 8.41 -4.42 -27.11
N ASP A 151 8.50 -3.46 -26.18
CA ASP A 151 8.78 -3.75 -24.77
C ASP A 151 7.67 -4.55 -24.12
N ILE A 152 6.40 -4.26 -24.44
CA ILE A 152 5.24 -5.04 -23.97
C ILE A 152 5.39 -6.49 -24.42
N ARG A 153 5.65 -6.73 -25.72
CA ARG A 153 5.85 -8.08 -26.27
C ARG A 153 7.04 -8.78 -25.64
N LEU A 154 8.14 -8.05 -25.44
CA LEU A 154 9.37 -8.58 -24.84
C LEU A 154 9.12 -9.08 -23.41
N VAL A 155 8.56 -8.25 -22.54
CA VAL A 155 8.32 -8.61 -21.14
C VAL A 155 7.24 -9.69 -21.03
N MET A 156 6.16 -9.60 -21.81
CA MET A 156 5.12 -10.63 -21.82
C MET A 156 5.62 -11.97 -22.36
N GLY A 157 6.52 -11.96 -23.34
CA GLY A 157 7.20 -13.17 -23.81
C GLY A 157 8.01 -13.84 -22.70
N ALA A 158 8.75 -13.05 -21.92
CA ALA A 158 9.49 -13.55 -20.76
C ALA A 158 8.57 -14.09 -19.66
N VAL A 159 7.48 -13.37 -19.35
CA VAL A 159 6.45 -13.80 -18.39
C VAL A 159 5.89 -15.18 -18.78
N LYS A 160 5.47 -15.35 -20.04
CA LYS A 160 4.93 -16.63 -20.51
C LYS A 160 5.96 -17.76 -20.51
N LYS A 161 7.24 -17.42 -20.66
CA LYS A 161 8.34 -18.39 -20.67
C LYS A 161 8.73 -18.84 -19.27
N TYR A 162 8.79 -17.91 -18.31
CA TYR A 162 9.43 -18.13 -17.00
C TYR A 162 8.48 -18.16 -15.80
N LEU A 163 7.19 -17.83 -15.98
CA LEU A 163 6.19 -17.95 -14.93
C LEU A 163 5.17 -19.06 -15.26
N PRO A 164 4.82 -19.94 -14.30
CA PRO A 164 3.79 -20.94 -14.51
C PRO A 164 2.40 -20.29 -14.44
N LEU A 165 1.94 -19.68 -15.52
CA LEU A 165 0.62 -19.03 -15.53
C LEU A 165 -0.51 -20.07 -15.51
N ALA A 166 -1.54 -19.82 -14.70
CA ALA A 166 -2.77 -20.60 -14.76
C ALA A 166 -3.46 -20.41 -16.13
N ASN A 167 -4.20 -21.42 -16.59
CA ASN A 167 -4.92 -21.37 -17.87
C ASN A 167 -5.88 -20.18 -17.98
N ASP A 168 -6.48 -19.76 -16.86
CA ASP A 168 -7.42 -18.64 -16.76
C ASP A 168 -6.83 -17.41 -16.04
N CYS A 169 -5.49 -17.30 -16.03
CA CYS A 169 -4.77 -16.23 -15.35
C CYS A 169 -5.29 -14.85 -15.77
N GLU A 170 -5.66 -14.03 -14.78
CA GLU A 170 -5.99 -12.63 -15.02
C GLU A 170 -4.70 -11.82 -15.17
N ILE A 171 -4.47 -11.24 -16.34
CA ILE A 171 -3.29 -10.43 -16.63
C ILE A 171 -3.75 -8.98 -16.79
N THR A 172 -3.48 -8.19 -15.75
CA THR A 172 -3.83 -6.77 -15.71
C THR A 172 -2.68 -5.90 -16.19
N LEU A 173 -2.94 -5.01 -17.15
CA LEU A 173 -2.07 -3.87 -17.46
C LEU A 173 -2.68 -2.60 -16.88
N GLU A 174 -2.08 -2.08 -15.80
CA GLU A 174 -2.41 -0.75 -15.28
C GLU A 174 -1.82 0.33 -16.19
N GLY A 175 -2.44 1.51 -16.22
CA GLY A 175 -1.74 2.68 -16.71
C GLY A 175 -2.60 3.90 -16.89
N ARG A 176 -2.15 4.75 -17.81
CA ARG A 176 -2.88 5.94 -18.24
C ARG A 176 -3.35 5.73 -19.66
N ILE A 177 -4.50 6.29 -19.98
CA ILE A 177 -4.99 6.35 -21.36
C ILE A 177 -4.15 7.33 -22.21
N HIS A 178 -3.53 8.32 -21.56
CA HIS A 178 -2.58 9.22 -22.18
C HIS A 178 -1.43 8.44 -22.82
N ASN A 179 -1.13 8.73 -24.09
CA ASN A 179 -0.10 8.06 -24.89
C ASN A 179 -0.19 6.52 -24.93
N PHE A 180 -1.38 5.96 -24.65
CA PHE A 180 -1.67 4.54 -24.89
C PHE A 180 -2.25 4.42 -26.29
N SER A 181 -1.37 4.35 -27.29
CA SER A 181 -1.73 4.29 -28.71
C SER A 181 -2.35 2.94 -29.10
N ASP A 182 -2.99 2.89 -30.27
CA ASP A 182 -3.62 1.68 -30.81
C ASP A 182 -2.59 0.54 -30.92
N ALA A 183 -1.38 0.82 -31.41
CA ALA A 183 -0.30 -0.17 -31.49
C ALA A 183 0.11 -0.75 -30.12
N LYS A 184 0.02 0.04 -29.04
CA LYS A 184 0.28 -0.46 -27.67
C LYS A 184 -0.90 -1.29 -27.16
N MET A 185 -2.14 -0.90 -27.49
CA MET A 185 -3.34 -1.68 -27.17
C MET A 185 -3.29 -3.05 -27.86
N ASP A 186 -2.99 -3.06 -29.16
CA ASP A 186 -2.84 -4.27 -29.97
C ASP A 186 -1.77 -5.18 -29.38
N ALA A 187 -0.56 -4.65 -29.13
CA ALA A 187 0.54 -5.41 -28.56
C ALA A 187 0.19 -6.03 -27.18
N ALA A 188 -0.52 -5.29 -26.32
CA ALA A 188 -0.95 -5.79 -25.02
C ALA A 188 -1.94 -6.97 -25.16
N ILE A 189 -2.99 -6.80 -25.98
CA ILE A 189 -4.02 -7.82 -26.20
C ILE A 189 -3.42 -9.06 -26.86
N GLU A 190 -2.63 -8.90 -27.93
CA GLU A 190 -1.91 -9.99 -28.62
C GLU A 190 -0.99 -10.75 -27.66
N SER A 191 -0.37 -10.03 -26.72
CA SER A 191 0.50 -10.60 -25.71
C SER A 191 -0.25 -11.28 -24.56
N GLY A 192 -1.58 -11.26 -24.54
CA GLY A 192 -2.42 -11.98 -23.57
C GLY A 192 -2.90 -11.15 -22.39
N VAL A 193 -2.71 -9.83 -22.39
CA VAL A 193 -3.37 -8.94 -21.42
C VAL A 193 -4.88 -9.05 -21.61
N ASN A 194 -5.60 -9.38 -20.54
CA ASN A 194 -7.05 -9.61 -20.56
C ASN A 194 -7.82 -8.72 -19.58
N ARG A 195 -7.12 -7.81 -18.89
CA ARG A 195 -7.71 -6.76 -18.05
C ARG A 195 -6.87 -5.47 -18.13
N PHE A 196 -7.53 -4.32 -18.22
CA PHE A 196 -6.91 -3.00 -18.18
C PHE A 196 -7.47 -2.21 -17.00
N SER A 197 -6.60 -1.63 -16.16
CA SER A 197 -6.98 -0.67 -15.10
C SER A 197 -6.43 0.70 -15.49
N LEU A 198 -7.32 1.60 -15.93
CA LEU A 198 -6.90 2.89 -16.46
C LEU A 198 -7.25 4.01 -15.51
N GLY A 199 -6.22 4.69 -15.02
CA GLY A 199 -6.39 5.83 -14.15
C GLY A 199 -6.98 7.02 -14.90
N VAL A 200 -8.28 7.27 -14.74
CA VAL A 200 -8.97 8.48 -15.23
C VAL A 200 -9.02 9.54 -14.14
N GLN A 201 -9.32 9.17 -12.91
CA GLN A 201 -9.38 10.02 -11.72
C GLN A 201 -10.59 10.93 -11.68
N THR A 202 -10.80 11.75 -12.70
CA THR A 202 -12.00 12.57 -12.91
C THR A 202 -12.11 12.89 -14.40
N PHE A 203 -13.33 13.03 -14.92
CA PHE A 203 -13.62 13.47 -16.28
C PHE A 203 -13.67 14.99 -16.40
N ASN A 204 -13.61 15.74 -15.28
CA ASN A 204 -13.56 17.19 -15.30
C ASN A 204 -12.19 17.71 -15.77
N THR A 205 -12.13 18.26 -16.99
CA THR A 205 -10.89 18.77 -17.62
C THR A 205 -10.10 19.74 -16.72
N GLN A 206 -10.77 20.68 -16.05
CA GLN A 206 -10.08 21.69 -15.24
C GLN A 206 -9.40 21.07 -14.02
N ILE A 207 -10.10 20.19 -13.29
CA ILE A 207 -9.54 19.50 -12.13
C ILE A 207 -8.37 18.61 -12.56
N ARG A 208 -8.53 17.84 -13.63
CA ARG A 208 -7.46 17.00 -14.19
C ARG A 208 -6.19 17.79 -14.45
N GLN A 209 -6.29 18.86 -15.23
CA GLN A 209 -5.14 19.66 -15.63
C GLN A 209 -4.49 20.35 -14.42
N SER A 210 -5.28 20.75 -13.42
CA SER A 210 -4.77 21.31 -12.16
C SER A 210 -3.86 20.34 -11.38
N VAL A 211 -4.05 19.02 -11.56
CA VAL A 211 -3.23 17.97 -10.93
C VAL A 211 -2.26 17.27 -11.89
N MET A 212 -1.94 17.91 -13.01
CA MET A 212 -0.98 17.46 -14.03
C MET A 212 -1.42 16.22 -14.84
N ARG A 213 -2.74 16.03 -14.99
CA ARG A 213 -3.35 15.12 -15.98
C ARG A 213 -3.70 15.92 -17.24
N VAL A 214 -3.00 15.69 -18.33
CA VAL A 214 -2.98 16.63 -19.48
C VAL A 214 -4.19 16.51 -20.41
N ASP A 215 -4.71 15.30 -20.62
CA ASP A 215 -5.85 15.08 -21.53
C ASP A 215 -7.15 15.67 -20.98
N ASP A 216 -7.96 16.24 -21.88
CA ASP A 216 -9.32 16.69 -21.62
C ASP A 216 -10.34 15.53 -21.63
N ARG A 217 -11.56 15.84 -21.17
CA ARG A 217 -12.70 14.91 -21.12
C ARG A 217 -12.90 14.14 -22.43
N ASP A 218 -13.02 14.86 -23.53
CA ASP A 218 -13.39 14.27 -24.83
C ASP A 218 -12.31 13.32 -25.32
N THR A 219 -11.04 13.65 -25.11
CA THR A 219 -9.92 12.79 -25.46
C THR A 219 -9.96 11.49 -24.67
N ILE A 220 -10.22 11.54 -23.37
CA ILE A 220 -10.29 10.33 -22.53
C ILE A 220 -11.46 9.45 -22.94
N ILE A 221 -12.64 10.03 -23.13
CA ILE A 221 -13.84 9.30 -23.55
C ILE A 221 -13.57 8.59 -24.87
N ARG A 222 -13.09 9.30 -25.90
CA ARG A 222 -12.77 8.69 -27.21
C ARG A 222 -11.77 7.55 -27.10
N ARG A 223 -10.73 7.68 -26.27
CA ARG A 223 -9.69 6.65 -26.12
C ARG A 223 -10.18 5.45 -25.29
N LEU A 224 -11.01 5.67 -24.28
CA LEU A 224 -11.66 4.59 -23.53
C LEU A 224 -12.63 3.81 -24.42
N ASP A 225 -13.47 4.51 -25.19
CA ASP A 225 -14.40 3.88 -26.14
C ASP A 225 -13.64 3.05 -27.18
N LYS A 226 -12.53 3.59 -27.71
CA LYS A 226 -11.64 2.84 -28.60
C LYS A 226 -11.16 1.55 -27.94
N LEU A 227 -10.63 1.59 -26.71
CA LEU A 227 -10.17 0.38 -26.01
C LEU A 227 -11.32 -0.61 -25.76
N CYS A 228 -12.48 -0.13 -25.31
CA CYS A 228 -13.66 -0.96 -25.08
C CYS A 228 -14.15 -1.62 -26.38
N SER A 229 -14.03 -0.94 -27.53
CA SER A 229 -14.45 -1.45 -28.84
C SER A 229 -13.74 -2.74 -29.27
N TYR A 230 -12.55 -3.02 -28.72
CA TYR A 230 -11.86 -4.29 -28.99
C TYR A 230 -12.62 -5.49 -28.42
N ASN A 231 -13.33 -5.31 -27.30
CA ASN A 231 -14.12 -6.34 -26.63
C ASN A 231 -13.34 -7.65 -26.30
N ASN A 232 -12.01 -7.57 -26.20
CA ASN A 232 -11.13 -8.71 -25.94
C ASN A 232 -10.64 -8.78 -24.48
N ALA A 233 -10.77 -7.71 -23.71
CA ALA A 233 -10.28 -7.59 -22.34
C ALA A 233 -11.30 -6.85 -21.46
N SER A 234 -11.21 -7.05 -20.14
CA SER A 234 -11.97 -6.25 -19.16
C SER A 234 -11.38 -4.85 -19.11
N VAL A 235 -12.20 -3.80 -19.20
CA VAL A 235 -11.73 -2.41 -19.07
C VAL A 235 -12.32 -1.78 -17.82
N VAL A 236 -11.42 -1.40 -16.91
CA VAL A 236 -11.74 -0.72 -15.66
C VAL A 236 -11.21 0.71 -15.69
N CYS A 237 -12.01 1.63 -15.14
CA CYS A 237 -11.63 3.02 -14.94
C CYS A 237 -11.43 3.31 -13.45
N ASP A 238 -10.24 3.76 -13.06
CA ASP A 238 -9.98 4.21 -11.70
C ASP A 238 -10.33 5.70 -11.56
N MET A 239 -11.18 6.03 -10.59
CA MET A 239 -11.61 7.39 -10.26
C MET A 239 -11.20 7.75 -8.83
N ILE A 240 -10.96 9.04 -8.58
CA ILE A 240 -10.61 9.59 -7.28
C ILE A 240 -11.56 10.73 -6.94
N TYR A 241 -12.19 10.65 -5.77
CA TYR A 241 -12.98 11.74 -5.20
C TYR A 241 -12.21 12.52 -4.13
N GLY A 242 -12.58 13.79 -3.98
CA GLY A 242 -12.02 14.71 -2.99
C GLY A 242 -10.89 15.61 -3.48
N PHE A 243 -10.71 15.77 -4.80
CA PHE A 243 -9.75 16.72 -5.37
C PHE A 243 -10.04 18.18 -5.01
N PRO A 244 -9.01 19.05 -4.99
CA PRO A 244 -9.22 20.49 -4.92
C PRO A 244 -10.19 20.99 -6.00
N GLY A 245 -11.25 21.67 -5.57
CA GLY A 245 -12.28 22.21 -6.46
C GLY A 245 -13.31 21.19 -6.97
N GLN A 246 -13.26 19.93 -6.53
CA GLN A 246 -14.28 18.92 -6.87
C GLN A 246 -15.51 19.10 -5.99
N THR A 247 -16.67 19.35 -6.60
CA THR A 247 -17.96 19.44 -5.92
C THR A 247 -18.76 18.14 -6.09
N MET A 248 -19.89 18.02 -5.39
CA MET A 248 -20.78 16.86 -5.53
C MET A 248 -21.35 16.75 -6.95
N GLU A 249 -21.68 17.88 -7.58
CA GLU A 249 -22.19 17.92 -8.95
C GLU A 249 -21.15 17.39 -9.94
N VAL A 250 -19.87 17.76 -9.75
CA VAL A 250 -18.77 17.24 -10.56
C VAL A 250 -18.58 15.74 -10.34
N TRP A 251 -18.67 15.29 -9.08
CA TRP A 251 -18.54 13.87 -8.78
C TRP A 251 -19.69 13.04 -9.37
N GLU A 252 -20.93 13.51 -9.27
CA GLU A 252 -22.07 12.86 -9.91
C GLU A 252 -21.93 12.80 -11.44
N ASP A 253 -21.41 13.86 -12.06
CA ASP A 253 -21.15 13.87 -13.50
C ASP A 253 -20.03 12.89 -13.89
N ASP A 254 -18.97 12.75 -13.08
CA ASP A 254 -17.94 11.72 -13.25
C ASP A 254 -18.55 10.31 -13.19
N LEU A 255 -19.40 10.02 -12.19
CA LEU A 255 -20.10 8.75 -12.02
C LEU A 255 -21.02 8.44 -13.22
N LYS A 256 -21.81 9.42 -13.66
CA LYS A 256 -22.72 9.32 -14.83
C LYS A 256 -21.93 9.08 -16.12
N THR A 257 -20.82 9.77 -16.29
CA THR A 257 -19.94 9.58 -17.45
C THR A 257 -19.37 8.18 -17.48
N ALA A 258 -18.78 7.70 -16.38
CA ALA A 258 -18.23 6.35 -16.31
C ALA A 258 -19.29 5.28 -16.63
N ALA A 259 -20.51 5.41 -16.10
CA ALA A 259 -21.59 4.46 -16.36
C ALA A 259 -22.13 4.50 -17.80
N SER A 260 -22.00 5.65 -18.47
CA SER A 260 -22.39 5.80 -19.88
C SER A 260 -21.44 5.08 -20.86
N LEU A 261 -20.18 4.85 -20.46
CA LEU A 261 -19.18 4.15 -21.26
C LEU A 261 -19.36 2.62 -21.19
N HIS A 262 -18.79 1.90 -22.16
CA HIS A 262 -18.80 0.44 -22.21
C HIS A 262 -17.75 -0.22 -21.28
N LEU A 263 -17.52 0.36 -20.11
CA LEU A 263 -16.60 -0.17 -19.10
C LEU A 263 -17.16 -1.44 -18.44
N ASP A 264 -16.26 -2.38 -18.15
CA ASP A 264 -16.58 -3.58 -17.39
C ASP A 264 -16.55 -3.34 -15.88
N GLY A 265 -15.82 -2.33 -15.42
CA GLY A 265 -15.74 -1.97 -14.01
C GLY A 265 -15.23 -0.56 -13.73
N VAL A 266 -15.35 -0.14 -12.48
CA VAL A 266 -14.87 1.15 -11.98
C VAL A 266 -14.34 1.01 -10.56
N ASP A 267 -13.27 1.74 -10.27
CA ASP A 267 -12.80 1.97 -8.92
C ASP A 267 -13.11 3.40 -8.47
N CYS A 268 -13.53 3.56 -7.21
CA CYS A 268 -13.77 4.86 -6.58
C CYS A 268 -12.91 4.99 -5.33
N TYR A 269 -11.78 5.68 -5.46
CA TYR A 269 -10.82 5.86 -4.38
C TYR A 269 -10.94 7.24 -3.72
N GLN A 270 -10.70 7.27 -2.42
CA GLN A 270 -10.53 8.51 -1.68
C GLN A 270 -9.18 9.17 -2.02
N LEU A 271 -9.18 10.49 -2.23
CA LEU A 271 -7.94 11.26 -2.25
C LEU A 271 -7.28 11.32 -0.87
N ASN A 272 -6.05 10.81 -0.80
CA ASN A 272 -5.16 11.01 0.34
C ASN A 272 -4.17 12.14 0.04
N VAL A 273 -4.09 13.12 0.95
CA VAL A 273 -3.13 14.22 0.89
C VAL A 273 -2.00 13.92 1.87
N PHE A 274 -0.84 13.58 1.33
CA PHE A 274 0.35 13.25 2.12
C PHE A 274 1.16 14.51 2.44
N GLU A 275 1.68 14.60 3.65
CA GLU A 275 2.36 15.80 4.19
C GLU A 275 3.50 16.31 3.30
N LYS A 276 4.28 15.39 2.72
CA LYS A 276 5.43 15.70 1.86
C LYS A 276 5.11 15.66 0.36
N SER A 277 3.83 15.54 -0.01
CA SER A 277 3.43 15.45 -1.42
C SER A 277 3.50 16.81 -2.14
N PRO A 278 3.71 16.81 -3.47
CA PRO A 278 3.55 18.02 -4.28
C PRO A 278 2.19 18.68 -4.11
N LEU A 279 1.11 17.88 -4.02
CA LEU A 279 -0.24 18.39 -3.81
C LEU A 279 -0.37 19.19 -2.51
N ALA A 280 0.08 18.64 -1.38
CA ALA A 280 0.04 19.34 -0.09
C ALA A 280 0.76 20.70 -0.17
N ARG A 281 1.93 20.73 -0.81
CA ARG A 281 2.68 21.98 -1.03
C ARG A 281 1.95 22.98 -1.92
N TYR A 282 1.24 22.53 -2.95
CA TYR A 282 0.46 23.42 -3.82
C TYR A 282 -0.74 24.03 -3.06
N ILE A 283 -1.42 23.24 -2.23
CA ILE A 283 -2.52 23.71 -1.38
C ILE A 283 -2.01 24.70 -0.34
N ALA A 284 -0.94 24.35 0.40
CA ALA A 284 -0.37 25.19 1.45
C ALA A 284 0.08 26.57 0.94
N ASN A 285 0.61 26.62 -0.30
CA ASN A 285 1.04 27.85 -0.95
C ASN A 285 -0.08 28.61 -1.68
N GLY A 286 -1.34 28.16 -1.56
CA GLY A 286 -2.49 28.79 -2.22
C GLY A 286 -2.52 28.66 -3.75
N LYS A 287 -1.71 27.77 -4.34
CA LYS A 287 -1.71 27.50 -5.79
C LYS A 287 -2.89 26.63 -6.22
N LEU A 288 -3.44 25.86 -5.30
CA LEU A 288 -4.68 25.10 -5.45
C LEU A 288 -5.59 25.40 -4.24
N PRO A 289 -6.92 25.31 -4.40
CA PRO A 289 -7.83 25.39 -3.27
C PRO A 289 -7.63 24.19 -2.32
N ARG A 290 -8.33 24.19 -1.18
CA ARG A 290 -8.32 23.01 -0.29
C ARG A 290 -8.85 21.78 -1.02
N ALA A 291 -8.32 20.61 -0.66
CA ALA A 291 -8.97 19.34 -0.95
C ALA A 291 -10.25 19.19 -0.11
N ALA A 292 -11.06 18.18 -0.44
CA ALA A 292 -12.25 17.87 0.33
C ALA A 292 -11.92 17.49 1.79
N THR A 293 -12.80 17.85 2.71
CA THR A 293 -12.74 17.44 4.12
C THR A 293 -13.02 15.93 4.25
N SER A 294 -12.83 15.37 5.44
CA SER A 294 -13.22 13.99 5.73
C SER A 294 -14.72 13.78 5.51
N ASP A 295 -15.55 14.73 5.94
CA ASP A 295 -17.01 14.64 5.83
C ASP A 295 -17.45 14.65 4.35
N GLU A 296 -16.95 15.62 3.56
CA GLU A 296 -17.23 15.70 2.12
C GLU A 296 -16.78 14.43 1.37
N LYS A 297 -15.67 13.82 1.79
CA LYS A 297 -15.20 12.54 1.23
C LYS A 297 -16.12 11.37 1.58
N ALA A 298 -16.70 11.37 2.77
CA ALA A 298 -17.68 10.37 3.17
C ALA A 298 -18.98 10.50 2.35
N ASP A 299 -19.41 11.74 2.08
CA ASP A 299 -20.54 12.03 1.19
C ASP A 299 -20.27 11.56 -0.25
N PHE A 300 -19.09 11.88 -0.81
CA PHE A 300 -18.71 11.41 -2.15
C PHE A 300 -18.69 9.88 -2.24
N PHE A 301 -18.16 9.22 -1.19
CA PHE A 301 -18.19 7.77 -1.10
C PHE A 301 -19.63 7.24 -1.11
N ALA A 302 -20.49 7.75 -0.21
CA ALA A 302 -21.89 7.35 -0.13
C ALA A 302 -22.63 7.53 -1.45
N LYS A 303 -22.36 8.64 -2.17
CA LYS A 303 -22.94 8.90 -3.48
C LYS A 303 -22.51 7.89 -4.53
N SER A 304 -21.25 7.46 -4.53
CA SER A 304 -20.78 6.39 -5.42
C SER A 304 -21.48 5.06 -5.14
N VAL A 305 -21.74 4.75 -3.87
CA VAL A 305 -22.48 3.55 -3.47
C VAL A 305 -23.93 3.60 -3.92
N GLU A 306 -24.61 4.71 -3.63
CA GLU A 306 -25.99 4.96 -4.07
C GLU A 306 -26.11 4.80 -5.59
N TYR A 307 -25.25 5.49 -6.33
CA TYR A 307 -25.33 5.53 -7.80
C TYR A 307 -25.12 4.15 -8.42
N PHE A 308 -24.00 3.48 -8.17
CA PHE A 308 -23.70 2.20 -8.81
C PHE A 308 -24.63 1.06 -8.34
N THR A 309 -25.10 1.09 -7.09
CA THR A 309 -26.14 0.15 -6.62
C THR A 309 -27.44 0.37 -7.39
N SER A 310 -27.88 1.63 -7.59
CA SER A 310 -29.10 1.94 -8.35
C SER A 310 -29.04 1.50 -9.81
N GLN A 311 -27.82 1.38 -10.36
CA GLN A 311 -27.57 0.91 -11.72
C GLN A 311 -27.32 -0.61 -11.80
N ASN A 312 -27.50 -1.35 -10.70
CA ASN A 312 -27.27 -2.79 -10.59
C ASN A 312 -25.83 -3.24 -10.91
N TRP A 313 -24.84 -2.38 -10.63
CA TRP A 313 -23.44 -2.82 -10.69
C TRP A 313 -23.13 -3.72 -9.50
N ARG A 314 -22.32 -4.75 -9.71
CA ARG A 314 -21.91 -5.69 -8.66
C ARG A 314 -20.74 -5.10 -7.89
N ARG A 315 -20.88 -4.97 -6.58
CA ARG A 315 -19.75 -4.63 -5.69
C ARG A 315 -18.78 -5.81 -5.60
N LEU A 316 -17.53 -5.62 -6.00
CA LEU A 316 -16.47 -6.63 -5.87
C LEU A 316 -15.60 -6.41 -4.63
N SER A 317 -15.43 -5.15 -4.23
CA SER A 317 -14.81 -4.73 -2.97
C SER A 317 -15.42 -3.40 -2.53
N ASN A 318 -15.04 -2.91 -1.35
CA ASN A 318 -15.53 -1.62 -0.85
C ASN A 318 -15.22 -0.41 -1.75
N ASN A 319 -14.30 -0.52 -2.71
CA ASN A 319 -13.99 0.57 -3.65
C ASN A 319 -14.21 0.18 -5.13
N HIS A 320 -14.51 -1.09 -5.42
CA HIS A 320 -14.55 -1.60 -6.80
C HIS A 320 -15.93 -2.13 -7.19
N TRP A 321 -16.39 -1.76 -8.38
CA TRP A 321 -17.63 -2.22 -8.98
C TRP A 321 -17.38 -2.89 -10.32
N GLY A 322 -18.04 -4.02 -10.57
CA GLY A 322 -18.10 -4.67 -11.88
C GLY A 322 -19.49 -4.56 -12.48
N ARG A 323 -19.58 -4.12 -13.73
CA ARG A 323 -20.81 -4.09 -14.54
C ARG A 323 -21.06 -5.43 -15.21
N THR A 324 -20.01 -6.10 -15.68
CA THR A 324 -20.10 -7.37 -16.40
C THR A 324 -19.49 -8.51 -15.58
N ILE A 325 -19.72 -9.75 -16.01
CA ILE A 325 -19.08 -10.93 -15.40
C ILE A 325 -17.58 -11.03 -15.74
N ARG A 326 -17.11 -10.26 -16.73
CA ARG A 326 -15.70 -10.25 -17.17
C ARG A 326 -14.81 -9.61 -16.11
N GLU A 327 -15.31 -8.61 -15.40
CA GLU A 327 -14.58 -7.98 -14.31
C GLU A 327 -14.62 -8.86 -13.05
N ARG A 328 -13.45 -9.40 -12.69
CA ARG A 328 -13.24 -10.30 -11.55
C ARG A 328 -12.35 -9.69 -10.47
N ASN A 329 -11.39 -8.83 -10.85
CA ASN A 329 -10.44 -8.17 -9.96
C ASN A 329 -9.66 -9.15 -9.05
N ILE A 330 -9.20 -10.27 -9.59
CA ILE A 330 -8.58 -11.38 -8.84
C ILE A 330 -7.34 -10.91 -8.08
N TYR A 331 -6.48 -10.11 -8.73
CA TYR A 331 -5.24 -9.65 -8.10
C TYR A 331 -5.52 -8.88 -6.80
N ASN A 332 -6.42 -7.88 -6.83
CA ASN A 332 -6.71 -7.06 -5.66
C ASN A 332 -7.49 -7.82 -4.60
N ALA A 333 -8.39 -8.74 -5.00
CA ALA A 333 -9.11 -9.59 -4.07
C ALA A 333 -8.16 -10.50 -3.28
N TRP A 334 -7.17 -11.10 -3.94
CA TRP A 334 -6.27 -12.06 -3.29
C TRP A 334 -5.02 -11.42 -2.69
N GLY A 335 -4.55 -10.28 -3.18
CA GLY A 335 -3.36 -9.59 -2.65
C GLY A 335 -3.51 -9.13 -1.19
N LYS A 336 -4.76 -8.96 -0.75
CA LYS A 336 -5.13 -8.63 0.63
C LYS A 336 -5.25 -9.86 1.54
N SER A 337 -5.46 -11.04 0.96
CA SER A 337 -5.47 -12.34 1.66
C SER A 337 -4.06 -12.83 1.98
N ALA A 338 -3.92 -14.02 2.58
CA ALA A 338 -2.64 -14.63 2.91
C ALA A 338 -1.88 -15.25 1.70
N CYS A 339 -2.29 -14.90 0.48
CA CYS A 339 -1.73 -15.37 -0.78
C CYS A 339 -0.29 -14.91 -0.99
N ASP A 340 0.56 -15.79 -1.55
CA ASP A 340 1.89 -15.41 -2.02
C ASP A 340 1.79 -14.55 -3.28
N CYS A 341 2.63 -13.52 -3.37
CA CYS A 341 2.78 -12.63 -4.51
C CYS A 341 4.26 -12.46 -4.84
N LEU A 342 4.70 -13.03 -5.97
CA LEU A 342 6.06 -12.83 -6.47
C LEU A 342 6.20 -11.43 -7.07
N ALA A 343 7.17 -10.67 -6.58
CA ALA A 343 7.46 -9.32 -7.07
C ALA A 343 8.68 -9.26 -7.98
N PHE A 344 8.54 -8.49 -9.06
CA PHE A 344 9.56 -8.22 -10.07
C PHE A 344 9.57 -6.72 -10.40
N GLY A 345 10.75 -6.17 -10.62
CA GLY A 345 10.97 -4.78 -10.97
C GLY A 345 11.37 -3.87 -9.81
N CYS A 346 12.17 -2.85 -10.14
CA CYS A 346 12.54 -1.74 -9.27
C CYS A 346 11.32 -1.12 -8.56
N GLY A 347 11.30 -1.18 -7.22
CA GLY A 347 10.23 -0.68 -6.35
C GLY A 347 9.00 -1.58 -6.22
N ALA A 348 9.03 -2.80 -6.76
CA ALA A 348 7.95 -3.77 -6.61
C ALA A 348 7.75 -4.21 -5.16
N GLY A 349 6.50 -4.50 -4.79
CA GLY A 349 6.14 -5.06 -3.49
C GLY A 349 5.59 -6.47 -3.65
N GLY A 350 5.99 -7.38 -2.78
CA GLY A 350 5.59 -8.79 -2.82
C GLY A 350 5.33 -9.37 -1.45
N ARG A 351 4.89 -10.63 -1.45
CA ARG A 351 4.79 -11.45 -0.26
C ARG A 351 5.17 -12.89 -0.56
N LEU A 352 6.06 -13.47 0.23
CA LEU A 352 6.45 -14.87 0.06
C LEU A 352 6.57 -15.54 1.42
N ALA A 353 5.84 -16.64 1.63
CA ALA A 353 5.80 -17.36 2.91
C ALA A 353 5.47 -16.44 4.11
N GLY A 354 4.60 -15.45 3.90
CA GLY A 354 4.22 -14.45 4.90
C GLY A 354 5.15 -13.24 5.01
N TYR A 355 6.39 -13.34 4.51
CA TYR A 355 7.30 -12.20 4.47
C TYR A 355 6.82 -11.21 3.42
N SER A 356 6.42 -10.02 3.85
CA SER A 356 6.15 -8.93 2.92
C SER A 356 7.46 -8.23 2.59
N TYR A 357 7.74 -7.93 1.32
CA TYR A 357 9.01 -7.35 0.91
C TYR A 357 8.86 -6.30 -0.17
N MET A 358 9.84 -5.41 -0.24
CA MET A 358 9.95 -4.35 -1.25
C MET A 358 11.30 -4.43 -1.93
N MET A 359 11.27 -4.31 -3.26
CA MET A 359 12.46 -4.27 -4.10
C MET A 359 13.13 -2.89 -4.03
N GLU A 360 14.41 -2.84 -4.40
CA GLU A 360 15.19 -1.62 -4.54
C GLU A 360 14.47 -0.59 -5.40
N ARG A 361 14.43 0.65 -4.92
CA ARG A 361 13.69 1.76 -5.56
C ARG A 361 14.55 2.62 -6.48
N LYS A 362 15.87 2.45 -6.43
CA LYS A 362 16.81 3.16 -7.29
C LYS A 362 17.20 2.23 -8.43
N LEU A 363 16.98 2.67 -9.67
CA LEU A 363 17.31 1.88 -10.86
C LEU A 363 18.78 1.42 -10.86
N ALA A 364 19.71 2.29 -10.46
CA ALA A 364 21.13 1.96 -10.41
C ALA A 364 21.44 0.80 -9.45
N ASP A 365 20.86 0.82 -8.24
CA ASP A 365 21.06 -0.24 -7.24
C ASP A 365 20.37 -1.53 -7.65
N TYR A 366 19.16 -1.42 -8.20
CA TYR A 366 18.42 -2.53 -8.77
C TYR A 366 19.22 -3.24 -9.89
N TYR A 367 19.74 -2.50 -10.89
CA TYR A 367 20.54 -3.07 -11.97
C TYR A 367 21.84 -3.69 -11.48
N ARG A 368 22.52 -3.04 -10.53
CA ARG A 368 23.76 -3.56 -9.95
C ARG A 368 23.54 -4.91 -9.29
N LEU A 369 22.52 -5.04 -8.43
CA LEU A 369 22.20 -6.29 -7.73
C LEU A 369 21.78 -7.41 -8.71
N LEU A 370 20.99 -7.10 -9.74
CA LEU A 370 20.71 -8.06 -10.82
C LEU A 370 21.97 -8.48 -11.59
N GLY A 371 22.90 -7.55 -11.78
CA GLY A 371 24.23 -7.80 -12.35
C GLY A 371 25.02 -8.85 -11.56
N GLU A 372 24.90 -8.80 -10.23
CA GLU A 372 25.55 -9.70 -9.27
C GLU A 372 24.80 -11.02 -9.07
N GLY A 373 23.67 -11.25 -9.75
CA GLY A 373 22.86 -12.46 -9.55
C GLY A 373 22.06 -12.48 -8.25
N ARG A 374 21.85 -11.32 -7.61
CA ARG A 374 21.17 -11.18 -6.32
C ARG A 374 19.76 -10.63 -6.49
N LYS A 375 18.81 -11.09 -5.65
CA LYS A 375 17.44 -10.54 -5.63
C LYS A 375 17.50 -9.13 -5.03
N PRO A 376 17.09 -8.07 -5.76
CA PRO A 376 17.24 -6.69 -5.28
C PRO A 376 16.24 -6.30 -4.17
N VAL A 377 16.29 -6.96 -3.02
CA VAL A 377 15.40 -6.70 -1.88
C VAL A 377 15.97 -5.57 -1.03
N ALA A 378 15.22 -4.48 -0.86
CA ALA A 378 15.62 -3.36 -0.01
C ALA A 378 15.13 -3.49 1.44
N PHE A 379 13.94 -4.07 1.60
CA PHE A 379 13.24 -4.12 2.88
C PHE A 379 12.31 -5.34 2.92
N ALA A 380 12.20 -5.96 4.09
CA ALA A 380 11.22 -7.00 4.34
C ALA A 380 10.60 -6.87 5.73
N MET A 381 9.43 -7.46 5.92
CA MET A 381 8.74 -7.59 7.19
C MET A 381 8.52 -9.08 7.43
N ALA A 382 9.16 -9.61 8.48
CA ALA A 382 8.91 -10.96 8.92
C ALA A 382 7.49 -11.07 9.51
N PRO A 383 6.73 -12.13 9.18
CA PRO A 383 5.36 -12.28 9.65
C PRO A 383 5.31 -12.55 11.16
N THR A 384 4.21 -12.14 11.79
CA THR A 384 3.85 -12.61 13.14
C THR A 384 3.25 -14.01 13.11
N HIS A 385 3.17 -14.70 14.26
CA HIS A 385 2.63 -16.06 14.35
C HIS A 385 1.27 -16.22 13.67
N ASN A 386 0.33 -15.31 13.94
CA ASN A 386 -1.06 -15.36 13.45
C ASN A 386 -1.28 -14.64 12.10
N TRP A 387 -0.23 -14.34 11.33
CA TRP A 387 -0.34 -13.50 10.15
C TRP A 387 -1.35 -14.02 9.10
N HIS A 388 -1.45 -15.35 8.91
CA HIS A 388 -2.42 -15.95 7.98
C HIS A 388 -3.85 -15.62 8.39
N LEU A 389 -4.19 -15.84 9.67
CA LEU A 389 -5.50 -15.53 10.24
C LEU A 389 -5.84 -14.05 10.08
N LEU A 390 -4.92 -13.16 10.47
CA LEU A 390 -5.12 -11.71 10.40
C LEU A 390 -5.29 -11.24 8.94
N ARG A 391 -4.52 -11.81 7.99
CA ARG A 391 -4.71 -11.52 6.56
C ARG A 391 -6.05 -12.01 6.02
N THR A 392 -6.57 -13.15 6.48
CA THR A 392 -7.92 -13.60 6.12
C THR A 392 -8.98 -12.60 6.61
N ILE A 393 -8.86 -12.11 7.85
CA ILE A 393 -9.76 -11.08 8.39
C ILE A 393 -9.70 -9.79 7.57
N SER A 394 -8.49 -9.30 7.27
CA SER A 394 -8.29 -8.11 6.42
C SER A 394 -8.95 -8.27 5.05
N SER A 395 -8.79 -9.44 4.42
CA SER A 395 -9.35 -9.73 3.11
C SER A 395 -10.87 -9.82 3.10
N GLU A 396 -11.52 -10.47 4.09
CA GLU A 396 -12.99 -10.54 4.14
C GLU A 396 -13.60 -9.17 4.44
N MET A 397 -12.98 -8.39 5.33
CA MET A 397 -13.43 -7.02 5.62
C MET A 397 -13.36 -6.11 4.39
N GLU A 398 -12.43 -6.34 3.47
CA GLU A 398 -12.37 -5.61 2.20
C GLU A 398 -13.56 -5.90 1.27
N SER A 399 -14.10 -7.12 1.33
CA SER A 399 -15.25 -7.55 0.52
C SER A 399 -16.58 -7.01 1.04
N GLY A 400 -16.60 -6.32 2.19
CA GLY A 400 -17.79 -5.71 2.77
C GLY A 400 -18.60 -6.63 3.70
N ALA A 401 -18.17 -7.89 3.90
CA ALA A 401 -18.82 -8.82 4.81
C ALA A 401 -17.82 -9.85 5.36
N ILE A 402 -18.00 -10.25 6.63
CA ILE A 402 -17.10 -11.20 7.32
C ILE A 402 -17.88 -12.25 8.11
N ASN A 403 -17.35 -13.48 8.15
CA ASN A 403 -17.86 -14.56 8.99
C ASN A 403 -16.76 -15.10 9.92
N LEU A 404 -16.65 -14.52 11.12
CA LEU A 404 -15.61 -14.87 12.08
C LEU A 404 -15.72 -16.32 12.60
N LYS A 405 -16.91 -16.92 12.63
CA LYS A 405 -17.04 -18.34 12.98
C LYS A 405 -16.47 -19.25 11.89
N ALA A 406 -16.69 -18.91 10.62
CA ALA A 406 -16.14 -19.65 9.50
C ALA A 406 -14.61 -19.54 9.47
N ILE A 407 -14.07 -18.33 9.67
CA ILE A 407 -12.63 -18.12 9.81
C ILE A 407 -12.10 -18.92 11.01
N GLY A 408 -12.74 -18.83 12.18
CA GLY A 408 -12.32 -19.57 13.38
C GLY A 408 -12.21 -21.09 13.15
N ARG A 409 -13.18 -21.68 12.42
CA ARG A 409 -13.13 -23.10 12.02
C ARG A 409 -11.94 -23.44 11.12
N GLN A 410 -11.52 -22.54 10.23
CA GLN A 410 -10.35 -22.74 9.37
C GLN A 410 -9.04 -22.71 10.17
N PHE A 411 -9.01 -21.93 11.26
CA PHE A 411 -7.82 -21.75 12.11
C PHE A 411 -7.96 -22.47 13.45
N GLY A 412 -8.22 -23.78 13.42
CA GLY A 412 -8.17 -24.63 14.61
C GLY A 412 -9.35 -24.49 15.58
N GLY A 413 -10.49 -23.95 15.13
CA GLY A 413 -11.70 -23.81 15.96
C GLY A 413 -11.65 -22.63 16.93
N LEU A 414 -10.83 -21.60 16.64
CA LEU A 414 -10.73 -20.41 17.47
C LEU A 414 -12.09 -19.70 17.60
N PRO A 415 -12.51 -19.30 18.81
CA PRO A 415 -13.80 -18.65 19.05
C PRO A 415 -13.74 -17.14 18.72
N LEU A 416 -13.34 -16.79 17.49
CA LEU A 416 -13.04 -15.40 17.08
C LEU A 416 -14.21 -14.44 17.26
N GLU A 417 -15.44 -14.88 16.98
CA GLU A 417 -16.63 -14.06 17.18
C GLU A 417 -16.84 -13.75 18.67
N ASP A 418 -16.65 -14.74 19.55
CA ASP A 418 -16.81 -14.56 20.99
C ASP A 418 -15.71 -13.64 21.56
N LEU A 419 -14.46 -13.81 21.11
CA LEU A 419 -13.35 -12.94 21.49
C LEU A 419 -13.63 -11.48 21.10
N ALA A 420 -14.11 -11.24 19.86
CA ALA A 420 -14.40 -9.90 19.36
C ALA A 420 -15.81 -9.38 19.68
N LYS A 421 -16.62 -10.13 20.44
CA LYS A 421 -18.05 -9.86 20.64
C LYS A 421 -18.34 -8.44 21.10
N VAL A 422 -17.56 -7.95 22.06
CA VAL A 422 -17.73 -6.61 22.63
C VAL A 422 -17.59 -5.50 21.56
N VAL A 423 -16.59 -5.61 20.68
CA VAL A 423 -16.35 -4.64 19.61
C VAL A 423 -17.39 -4.79 18.50
N LEU A 424 -17.72 -6.02 18.11
CA LEU A 424 -18.70 -6.30 17.06
C LEU A 424 -20.11 -5.82 17.44
N SER A 425 -20.53 -6.07 18.68
CA SER A 425 -21.81 -5.57 19.21
C SER A 425 -21.84 -4.04 19.18
N GLN A 426 -20.75 -3.39 19.60
CA GLN A 426 -20.67 -1.93 19.58
C GLN A 426 -20.73 -1.37 18.16
N TRP A 427 -20.02 -1.98 17.19
CA TRP A 427 -20.09 -1.55 15.79
C TRP A 427 -21.45 -1.80 15.14
N CYS A 428 -22.20 -2.80 15.60
CA CYS A 428 -23.60 -2.98 15.21
C CYS A 428 -24.49 -1.88 15.78
N GLU A 429 -24.36 -1.56 17.07
CA GLU A 429 -25.10 -0.46 17.72
C GLU A 429 -24.77 0.90 17.10
N ALA A 430 -23.51 1.13 16.76
CA ALA A 430 -23.05 2.33 16.06
C ALA A 430 -23.41 2.35 14.56
N GLY A 431 -24.14 1.36 14.03
CA GLY A 431 -24.61 1.38 12.66
C GLY A 431 -23.53 1.18 11.59
N LEU A 432 -22.36 0.64 11.94
CA LEU A 432 -21.29 0.29 10.99
C LEU A 432 -21.47 -1.11 10.42
N LEU A 433 -22.04 -2.03 11.21
CA LEU A 433 -22.27 -3.42 10.82
C LEU A 433 -23.73 -3.84 11.03
N VAL A 434 -24.21 -4.76 10.20
CA VAL A 434 -25.49 -5.44 10.37
C VAL A 434 -25.24 -6.94 10.49
N LYS A 435 -25.60 -7.53 11.62
CA LYS A 435 -25.51 -8.97 11.84
C LYS A 435 -26.70 -9.69 11.19
N ARG A 436 -26.44 -10.73 10.38
CA ARG A 436 -27.46 -11.64 9.83
C ARG A 436 -26.95 -13.08 9.91
N GLY A 437 -27.51 -13.86 10.84
CA GLY A 437 -26.97 -15.19 11.14
C GLY A 437 -25.52 -15.09 11.64
N ASP A 438 -24.62 -15.83 10.99
CA ASP A 438 -23.18 -15.84 11.30
C ASP A 438 -22.38 -14.77 10.54
N TRP A 439 -23.04 -13.90 9.77
CA TRP A 439 -22.40 -12.88 8.95
C TRP A 439 -22.56 -11.49 9.54
N TYR A 440 -21.50 -10.68 9.42
CA TYR A 440 -21.52 -9.25 9.66
C TYR A 440 -21.34 -8.52 8.32
N TYR A 441 -22.34 -7.76 7.91
CA TYR A 441 -22.34 -6.96 6.69
C TYR A 441 -22.06 -5.50 7.00
N GLN A 442 -21.16 -4.85 6.25
CA GLN A 442 -20.88 -3.43 6.40
C GLN A 442 -22.02 -2.59 5.82
N THR A 443 -22.50 -1.62 6.61
CA THR A 443 -23.37 -0.54 6.10
C THR A 443 -22.55 0.40 5.20
N VAL A 444 -23.17 1.39 4.57
CA VAL A 444 -22.42 2.41 3.79
C VAL A 444 -21.35 3.09 4.65
N ALA A 445 -21.67 3.40 5.90
CA ALA A 445 -20.70 3.91 6.87
C ALA A 445 -19.59 2.87 7.16
N GLY A 446 -19.94 1.62 7.43
CA GLY A 446 -18.96 0.55 7.63
C GLY A 446 -18.02 0.36 6.42
N GLN A 447 -18.54 0.46 5.21
CA GLN A 447 -17.76 0.36 3.98
C GLN A 447 -16.83 1.58 3.81
N TYR A 448 -17.27 2.79 4.17
CA TYR A 448 -16.37 3.95 4.18
C TYR A 448 -15.21 3.74 5.16
N TRP A 449 -15.49 3.16 6.32
CA TRP A 449 -14.51 2.90 7.39
C TRP A 449 -13.83 1.52 7.32
N HIS A 450 -14.01 0.74 6.24
CA HIS A 450 -13.59 -0.67 6.20
C HIS A 450 -12.13 -0.93 6.54
N VAL A 451 -11.20 -0.08 6.07
CA VAL A 451 -9.76 -0.24 6.39
C VAL A 451 -9.52 -0.04 7.88
N THR A 452 -10.21 0.93 8.49
CA THR A 452 -10.12 1.21 9.93
C THR A 452 -10.74 0.07 10.73
N LEU A 453 -11.94 -0.40 10.34
CA LEU A 453 -12.57 -1.57 10.97
C LEU A 453 -11.69 -2.82 10.89
N ALA A 454 -11.09 -3.09 9.72
CA ALA A 454 -10.20 -4.23 9.53
C ALA A 454 -8.96 -4.12 10.44
N GLN A 455 -8.31 -2.96 10.47
CA GLN A 455 -7.12 -2.75 11.30
C GLN A 455 -7.44 -2.90 12.79
N LEU A 456 -8.50 -2.23 13.26
CA LEU A 456 -8.93 -2.29 14.66
C LEU A 456 -9.32 -3.71 15.09
N LEU A 457 -10.02 -4.45 14.23
CA LEU A 457 -10.39 -5.84 14.54
C LEU A 457 -9.17 -6.75 14.64
N MET A 458 -8.20 -6.59 13.73
CA MET A 458 -6.94 -7.34 13.78
C MET A 458 -6.12 -7.00 15.02
N ASP A 459 -5.98 -5.71 15.35
CA ASP A 459 -5.24 -5.25 16.52
C ASP A 459 -5.89 -5.79 17.80
N PHE A 460 -7.22 -5.66 17.91
CA PHE A 460 -7.98 -6.18 19.04
C PHE A 460 -7.81 -7.69 19.21
N LEU A 461 -8.00 -8.46 18.14
CA LEU A 461 -7.87 -9.92 18.19
C LEU A 461 -6.42 -10.36 18.48
N SER A 462 -5.42 -9.64 17.98
CA SER A 462 -4.01 -9.96 18.24
C SER A 462 -3.68 -9.95 19.73
N HIS A 463 -4.35 -9.11 20.53
CA HIS A 463 -4.20 -9.07 21.98
C HIS A 463 -5.00 -10.15 22.74
N GLN A 464 -5.97 -10.79 22.08
CA GLN A 464 -6.84 -11.81 22.70
C GLN A 464 -6.42 -13.25 22.34
N LEU A 465 -5.67 -13.41 21.24
CA LEU A 465 -5.23 -14.71 20.76
C LEU A 465 -4.07 -15.23 21.63
N PRO A 466 -4.03 -16.55 21.91
CA PRO A 466 -2.94 -17.13 22.67
C PRO A 466 -1.62 -16.99 21.91
N GLU A 467 -0.57 -16.55 22.61
CA GLU A 467 0.80 -16.62 22.10
C GLU A 467 1.30 -18.07 22.10
N PRO A 468 2.12 -18.47 21.12
CA PRO A 468 2.70 -19.81 21.10
C PRO A 468 3.57 -20.07 22.35
N GLU A 469 3.54 -21.30 22.87
CA GLU A 469 4.31 -21.71 24.07
C GLU A 469 5.83 -21.46 23.95
N SER A 470 6.37 -21.33 22.74
CA SER A 470 7.78 -20.99 22.50
C SER A 470 8.14 -19.53 22.81
N GLU A 471 7.16 -18.63 22.90
CA GLU A 471 7.32 -17.22 23.28
C GLU A 471 7.01 -16.97 24.76
N GLN A 472 6.42 -17.94 25.47
CA GLN A 472 6.18 -17.90 26.93
C GLN A 472 7.47 -17.94 27.78
N LYS A 473 8.66 -18.00 27.15
CA LYS A 473 9.97 -17.81 27.81
C LYS A 473 10.64 -16.49 27.44
N MET A 474 9.90 -15.40 27.39
CA MET A 474 10.45 -14.09 27.73
C MET A 474 9.52 -13.39 28.70
N ASP A 475 9.62 -13.80 29.96
CA ASP A 475 9.18 -12.98 31.09
C ASP A 475 9.91 -11.64 31.02
N MET A 476 9.23 -10.62 30.49
CA MET A 476 9.64 -9.21 30.53
C MET A 476 9.33 -8.60 31.91
N GLY A 477 9.25 -9.42 32.96
CA GLY A 477 8.95 -9.05 34.33
C GLY A 477 10.11 -9.29 35.30
N ALA A 478 11.29 -8.75 35.04
CA ALA A 478 12.24 -8.40 36.13
C ALA A 478 13.32 -7.42 35.62
N PRO A 479 13.59 -6.30 36.32
CA PRO A 479 14.67 -5.35 35.99
C PRO A 479 16.08 -5.98 35.92
N ASP A 480 16.26 -7.19 36.45
CA ASP A 480 17.58 -7.85 36.56
C ASP A 480 18.06 -8.52 35.27
N SER A 481 17.19 -8.78 34.29
CA SER A 481 17.60 -9.41 33.02
C SER A 481 18.31 -8.45 32.06
N MET A 482 18.01 -7.14 32.11
CA MET A 482 18.72 -6.12 31.35
C MET A 482 20.14 -5.83 31.87
N MET A 483 20.40 -5.97 33.18
CA MET A 483 21.76 -5.82 33.72
C MET A 483 22.71 -6.96 33.34
N LYS A 484 22.18 -8.16 33.07
CA LYS A 484 22.99 -9.31 32.63
C LYS A 484 23.45 -9.21 31.18
N MET A 485 22.70 -8.54 30.30
CA MET A 485 23.18 -8.26 28.93
C MET A 485 24.22 -7.12 28.87
N ALA A 486 24.12 -6.13 29.76
CA ALA A 486 25.09 -5.04 29.84
C ALA A 486 26.47 -5.46 30.42
N SER A 487 26.55 -6.60 31.11
CA SER A 487 27.78 -7.09 31.75
C SER A 487 28.55 -8.17 30.97
N ALA A 488 27.94 -8.75 29.92
CA ALA A 488 28.58 -9.76 29.07
C ALA A 488 29.39 -9.20 27.88
N GLY A 489 29.47 -7.88 27.74
CA GLY A 489 30.21 -7.19 26.67
C GLY A 489 31.48 -6.48 27.15
N ARG A 490 32.28 -7.09 28.03
CA ARG A 490 33.66 -6.59 28.28
C ARG A 490 34.63 -7.28 27.33
N HIS A 491 34.70 -6.78 26.09
CA HIS A 491 35.89 -6.94 25.26
C HIS A 491 36.32 -5.61 24.64
N ALA A 492 37.46 -5.15 25.15
CA ALA A 492 38.42 -4.16 24.67
C ALA A 492 38.34 -3.71 23.19
N HIS A 493 37.70 -2.56 22.95
CA HIS A 493 38.25 -1.34 22.32
C HIS A 493 37.08 -0.42 21.97
N GLY A 494 36.99 0.74 22.64
CA GLY A 494 35.84 1.63 22.59
C GLY A 494 35.70 2.44 21.30
N GLN A 495 35.13 1.84 20.26
CA GLN A 495 34.62 2.55 19.09
C GLN A 495 33.30 1.95 18.59
N MET A 496 32.41 2.83 18.12
CA MET A 496 31.13 2.47 17.53
C MET A 496 31.31 1.58 16.26
N PRO A 497 30.52 0.52 16.06
CA PRO A 497 30.65 -0.36 14.89
C PRO A 497 30.58 0.40 13.56
N PRO A 498 31.46 0.12 12.56
CA PRO A 498 31.54 0.87 11.31
C PRO A 498 30.22 0.93 10.50
N GLY A 499 29.39 -0.10 10.60
CA GLY A 499 28.08 -0.15 9.93
C GLY A 499 27.06 0.85 10.48
N ILE A 500 27.08 1.10 11.80
CA ILE A 500 26.21 2.09 12.45
C ILE A 500 26.67 3.51 12.08
N LEU A 501 27.98 3.73 12.03
CA LEU A 501 28.57 5.00 11.64
C LEU A 501 28.15 5.42 10.22
N LYS A 502 28.27 4.50 9.26
CA LYS A 502 27.91 4.73 7.85
C LYS A 502 26.41 4.90 7.65
N MET A 503 25.58 4.26 8.48
CA MET A 503 24.13 4.45 8.50
C MET A 503 23.77 5.86 8.97
N LEU A 504 24.36 6.34 10.07
CA LEU A 504 24.09 7.67 10.60
C LEU A 504 24.55 8.78 9.64
N GLU A 505 25.67 8.60 8.94
CA GLU A 505 26.14 9.56 7.92
C GLU A 505 25.20 9.65 6.70
N GLY A 506 24.42 8.61 6.41
CA GLY A 506 23.46 8.57 5.30
C GLY A 506 22.05 9.07 5.65
N MET A 507 21.81 9.42 6.91
CA MET A 507 20.48 9.82 7.40
C MET A 507 20.34 11.34 7.51
N PRO A 508 19.14 11.89 7.26
CA PRO A 508 18.84 13.29 7.57
C PRO A 508 19.04 13.59 9.06
N ARG A 509 19.73 14.69 9.37
CA ARG A 509 20.11 15.08 10.75
C ARG A 509 18.92 15.17 11.71
N ASP A 510 17.80 15.72 11.25
CA ASP A 510 16.54 15.83 11.98
C ASP A 510 15.99 14.45 12.39
N MET A 511 16.11 13.46 11.51
CA MET A 511 15.69 12.09 11.78
C MET A 511 16.58 11.41 12.84
N ILE A 512 17.89 11.70 12.83
CA ILE A 512 18.83 11.17 13.84
C ILE A 512 18.53 11.76 15.22
N ILE A 513 18.24 13.07 15.27
CA ILE A 513 17.86 13.76 16.51
C ILE A 513 16.52 13.21 17.04
N GLU A 514 15.51 13.03 16.19
CA GLU A 514 14.22 12.48 16.59
C GLU A 514 14.29 11.00 17.03
N MET A 515 15.19 10.21 16.46
CA MET A 515 15.48 8.86 16.94
C MET A 515 16.19 8.89 18.29
N ALA A 516 17.19 9.76 18.44
CA ALA A 516 17.94 9.89 19.68
C ALA A 516 17.05 10.37 20.84
N LYS A 517 16.07 11.27 20.61
CA LYS A 517 15.09 11.72 21.62
C LYS A 517 14.23 10.59 22.21
N LYS A 518 14.12 9.45 21.53
CA LYS A 518 13.36 8.28 21.98
C LYS A 518 14.20 7.30 22.81
N MET A 519 15.49 7.58 23.00
CA MET A 519 16.43 6.75 23.75
C MET A 519 16.65 7.31 25.16
N PRO A 520 17.00 6.47 26.16
CA PRO A 520 17.42 6.94 27.48
C PRO A 520 18.64 7.85 27.39
N LYS A 521 18.67 8.93 28.19
CA LYS A 521 19.67 9.99 28.09
C LYS A 521 21.10 9.50 28.36
N GLU A 522 21.23 8.49 29.22
CA GLU A 522 22.48 7.81 29.56
C GLU A 522 23.05 7.08 28.34
N MET A 523 22.18 6.50 27.51
CA MET A 523 22.55 5.79 26.29
C MET A 523 23.01 6.75 25.20
N ILE A 524 22.33 7.89 25.03
CA ILE A 524 22.74 8.96 24.10
C ILE A 524 24.12 9.48 24.48
N THR A 525 24.34 9.74 25.78
CA THR A 525 25.61 10.27 26.29
C THR A 525 26.76 9.28 26.07
N GLN A 526 26.53 7.98 26.27
CA GLN A 526 27.52 6.93 25.97
C GLN A 526 27.82 6.80 24.47
N MET A 527 26.79 6.87 23.62
CA MET A 527 26.97 6.79 22.17
C MET A 527 27.75 7.99 21.62
N VAL A 528 27.45 9.20 22.09
CA VAL A 528 28.20 10.41 21.75
C VAL A 528 29.64 10.33 22.26
N ALA A 529 29.88 9.80 23.46
CA ALA A 529 31.23 9.65 24.00
C ALA A 529 32.10 8.60 23.25
N GLN A 530 31.48 7.67 22.53
CA GLN A 530 32.16 6.58 21.80
C GLN A 530 32.27 6.83 20.29
N ALA A 531 31.66 7.90 19.77
CA ALA A 531 31.73 8.26 18.36
C ALA A 531 32.94 9.17 18.06
N PRO A 532 33.56 9.08 16.87
CA PRO A 532 34.61 10.01 16.46
C PRO A 532 34.10 11.46 16.42
N LYS A 533 34.88 12.40 16.94
CA LYS A 533 34.48 13.81 17.08
C LYS A 533 34.09 14.46 15.75
N ASP A 534 34.81 14.13 14.69
CA ASP A 534 34.56 14.59 13.32
C ASP A 534 33.26 14.05 12.72
N VAL A 535 32.78 12.89 13.18
CA VAL A 535 31.48 12.31 12.78
C VAL A 535 30.35 12.97 13.55
N ILE A 536 30.52 13.21 14.85
CA ILE A 536 29.52 13.93 15.66
C ILE A 536 29.31 15.35 15.14
N GLU A 537 30.40 16.06 14.83
CA GLU A 537 30.33 17.42 14.27
C GLU A 537 29.62 17.44 12.90
N ARG A 538 29.83 16.43 12.06
CA ARG A 538 29.22 16.33 10.72
C ARG A 538 27.75 15.89 10.74
N VAL A 539 27.41 14.97 11.64
CA VAL A 539 26.08 14.33 11.72
C VAL A 539 25.13 15.12 12.62
N LEU A 540 25.59 15.55 13.80
CA LEU A 540 24.75 16.21 14.81
C LEU A 540 25.07 17.70 14.97
N GLY A 541 26.32 18.12 14.78
CA GLY A 541 26.78 19.51 15.02
C GLY A 541 26.58 19.98 16.47
N GLU A 542 27.12 21.16 16.82
CA GLU A 542 26.98 21.70 18.19
C GLU A 542 25.51 21.91 18.60
N ASP A 543 24.66 22.37 17.67
CA ASP A 543 23.25 22.63 17.96
C ASP A 543 22.45 21.34 18.19
N GLY A 544 22.82 20.23 17.54
CA GLY A 544 22.13 18.94 17.72
C GLY A 544 22.51 18.27 19.04
N LEU A 545 23.76 18.43 19.48
CA LEU A 545 24.18 18.03 20.82
C LEU A 545 23.44 18.81 21.91
N ARG A 546 23.27 20.13 21.71
CA ARG A 546 22.46 20.98 22.61
C ARG A 546 21.00 20.55 22.65
N GLU A 547 20.41 20.21 21.50
CA GLU A 547 19.02 19.74 21.40
C GLU A 547 18.82 18.39 22.10
N LEU A 548 19.84 17.53 22.11
CA LEU A 548 19.85 16.26 22.85
C LEU A 548 20.26 16.41 24.32
N GLY A 549 20.60 17.62 24.76
CA GLY A 549 21.00 17.92 26.14
C GLY A 549 22.29 17.24 26.57
N VAL A 550 23.20 17.01 25.62
CA VAL A 550 24.56 16.45 25.82
C VAL A 550 25.58 17.59 25.63
N ARG A 551 26.52 17.73 26.57
CA ARG A 551 27.54 18.80 26.55
C ARG A 551 28.84 18.37 25.91
#